data_AF-A0A2D5IH01-F1
#
_entry.id   AF-A0A2D5IH01-F1
#
_cell.length_a   1.000
_cell.length_b   1.000
_cell.length_c   1.000
_cell.angle_alpha   90.00
_cell.angle_beta   90.00
_cell.angle_gamma   90.00
#
_symmetry.space_group_name_H-M   'P 1'
#
loop_
_entity.id
_entity.type
_entity.pdbx_description
1 polymer ?
#
loop_
_entity_poly.entity_id
_entity_poly.type
_entity_poly.pdbx_seq_one_letter_code
_entity_poly.pdbx_strand_id
1 'polypeptide(L)' 'VSPDWHGWLHHTWDETPSEQPLSRKSWEKPHQENLTGTEAAYAPTGSIRKTNLQARSDYEAWRPE' A
#
# COMPACT_ATOMS: atom_id res chain seq x y z
N VAL A 1 -0.34 14.41 0.27
CA VAL A 1 0.53 15.12 1.24
C VAL A 1 1.52 14.11 1.77
N SER A 2 2.81 14.33 1.60
CA SER A 2 3.82 13.37 2.05
C SER A 2 3.92 13.32 3.58
N PRO A 3 4.47 12.24 4.16
CA PRO A 3 4.49 12.03 5.62
C PRO A 3 5.20 13.12 6.42
N ASP A 4 6.25 13.70 5.86
CA ASP A 4 7.01 14.82 6.42
C ASP A 4 6.15 16.08 6.52
N TRP A 5 5.50 16.47 5.42
CA TRP A 5 4.59 17.63 5.41
C TRP A 5 3.35 17.40 6.27
N HIS A 6 2.87 16.16 6.36
CA HIS A 6 1.77 15.80 7.24
C HIS A 6 2.13 16.06 8.71
N GLY A 7 3.34 15.70 9.15
CA GLY A 7 3.79 15.96 10.53
C GLY A 7 3.76 17.45 10.90
N TRP A 8 4.31 18.30 10.03
CA TRP A 8 4.30 19.76 10.23
C TRP A 8 2.88 20.35 10.19
N LEU A 9 2.06 19.98 9.19
CA LEU A 9 0.66 20.45 9.07
C LEU A 9 -0.19 20.08 10.29
N HIS A 10 0.13 18.98 10.95
CA HIS A 10 -0.55 18.50 12.16
C HIS A 10 0.17 18.90 13.45
N HIS A 11 1.05 19.90 13.42
CA HIS A 11 1.75 20.44 14.59
C HIS A 11 2.52 19.39 15.40
N THR A 12 3.04 18.36 14.73
CA THR A 12 3.90 17.36 15.36
C THR A 12 5.34 17.89 15.52
N TRP A 13 5.77 18.78 14.61
CA TRP A 13 7.08 19.45 14.61
C TRP A 13 6.90 20.93 14.29
N ASP A 14 7.83 21.75 14.77
CA ASP A 14 7.81 23.21 14.57
C ASP A 14 8.44 23.61 13.23
N GLU A 15 9.49 22.90 12.82
CA GLU A 15 10.24 23.20 11.59
C GLU A 15 9.63 22.55 10.35
N THR A 16 9.79 23.22 9.21
CA THR A 16 9.29 22.69 7.94
C THR A 16 10.19 21.57 7.40
N PRO A 17 9.64 20.60 6.64
CA PRO A 17 10.45 19.57 5.99
C PRO A 17 11.53 20.11 5.03
N SER A 18 11.36 21.33 4.52
CA SER A 18 12.35 22.04 3.72
C SER A 18 13.57 22.51 4.52
N GLU A 19 13.40 22.87 5.79
CA GLU A 19 14.48 23.34 6.67
C GLU A 19 15.15 22.16 7.38
N GLN A 20 14.36 21.20 7.84
CA GLN A 20 14.83 20.00 8.53
C GLN A 20 14.17 18.74 7.94
N PRO A 21 14.76 18.14 6.88
CA PRO A 21 14.20 16.95 6.26
C PRO A 21 14.38 15.69 7.12
N LEU A 22 13.36 14.84 7.17
CA LEU A 22 13.44 13.54 7.83
C LEU A 22 14.42 12.61 7.11
N SER A 23 15.20 11.86 7.89
CA SER A 23 16.13 10.86 7.36
C SER A 23 15.37 9.65 6.80
N ARG A 24 15.36 9.51 5.46
CA ARG A 24 14.75 8.34 4.80
C ARG A 24 15.60 7.09 4.95
N LYS A 25 14.95 5.95 5.21
CA LYS A 25 15.55 4.61 5.17
C LYS A 25 15.46 4.01 3.77
N SER A 26 16.39 3.11 3.45
CA SER A 26 16.51 2.47 2.12
C SER A 26 15.30 1.63 1.72
N TRP A 27 14.52 1.14 2.69
CA TRP A 27 13.33 0.32 2.48
C TRP A 27 12.04 1.12 2.37
N GLU A 28 12.08 2.44 2.60
CA GLU A 28 10.89 3.29 2.51
C GLU A 28 10.40 3.42 1.08
N LYS A 29 9.09 3.28 0.90
CA LYS A 29 8.44 3.53 -0.39
C LYS A 29 8.08 5.01 -0.53
N PRO A 30 8.03 5.56 -1.77
CA PRO A 30 7.44 6.87 -2.01
C PRO A 30 6.01 6.97 -1.49
N HIS A 31 5.58 8.17 -1.12
CA HIS A 31 4.19 8.42 -0.75
C HIS A 31 3.26 8.13 -1.94
N GLN A 32 2.16 7.44 -1.66
CA GLN A 32 1.04 7.25 -2.56
C GLN A 32 -0.23 7.62 -1.80
N GLU A 33 -1.13 8.34 -2.44
CA GLU A 33 -2.43 8.67 -1.85
C GLU A 33 -3.31 7.43 -1.63
N ASN A 34 -4.39 7.61 -0.87
CA ASN A 34 -5.38 6.56 -0.70
C ASN A 34 -6.19 6.37 -1.99
N LEU A 35 -5.97 5.23 -2.66
CA LEU A 35 -6.63 4.87 -3.91
C LEU A 35 -7.99 4.16 -3.73
N THR A 36 -8.53 4.11 -2.51
CA THR A 36 -9.84 3.50 -2.25
C THR A 36 -10.92 4.10 -3.16
N GLY A 37 -11.77 3.25 -3.74
CA GLY A 37 -12.82 3.67 -4.66
C GLY A 37 -12.36 3.87 -6.12
N THR A 38 -11.07 3.75 -6.40
CA THR A 38 -10.52 3.81 -7.77
C THR A 38 -10.27 2.41 -8.36
N GLU A 39 -9.94 2.35 -9.65
CA GLU A 39 -9.53 1.12 -10.32
C GLU A 39 -8.22 0.54 -9.75
N ALA A 40 -7.31 1.42 -9.34
CA ALA A 40 -5.99 1.08 -8.79
C ALA A 40 -6.00 0.72 -7.29
N ALA A 41 -7.17 0.63 -6.66
CA ALA A 41 -7.29 0.22 -5.26
C ALA A 41 -6.65 -1.16 -5.02
N TYR A 42 -6.05 -1.33 -3.83
CA TYR A 42 -5.49 -2.62 -3.42
C TYR A 42 -6.56 -3.73 -3.44
N ALA A 43 -6.24 -4.81 -4.16
CA ALA A 43 -7.04 -6.02 -4.19
C ALA A 43 -6.28 -7.15 -3.47
N PRO A 44 -6.85 -7.77 -2.41
CA PRO A 44 -6.19 -8.84 -1.69
C PRO A 44 -6.07 -10.11 -2.54
N THR A 45 -5.20 -11.03 -2.11
CA THR A 45 -5.06 -12.35 -2.73
C THR A 45 -6.39 -13.10 -2.75
N GLY A 46 -6.74 -13.68 -3.90
CA GLY A 46 -8.03 -14.35 -4.11
C GLY A 46 -9.20 -13.41 -4.44
N SER A 47 -8.99 -12.08 -4.46
CA SER A 47 -9.99 -11.15 -4.96
C SER A 47 -10.28 -11.41 -6.45
N ILE A 48 -11.55 -11.40 -6.83
CA ILE A 48 -11.98 -11.49 -8.23
C ILE A 48 -11.45 -10.34 -9.11
N ARG A 49 -11.00 -9.24 -8.50
CA ARG A 49 -10.39 -8.10 -9.22
C ARG A 49 -8.95 -8.38 -9.65
N LYS A 50 -8.31 -9.44 -9.14
CA LYS A 50 -6.95 -9.85 -9.54
C LYS A 50 -7.04 -10.83 -10.71
N THR A 51 -6.30 -10.55 -11.78
CA THR A 51 -6.21 -11.45 -12.95
C THR A 51 -5.53 -12.79 -12.61
N ASN A 52 -4.64 -12.81 -11.61
CA ASN A 52 -3.95 -14.01 -11.18
C ASN A 52 -4.64 -14.61 -9.94
N LEU A 53 -5.71 -15.37 -10.19
CA LEU A 53 -6.38 -16.15 -9.14
C LEU A 53 -5.48 -17.33 -8.77
N GLN A 54 -4.90 -17.29 -7.57
CA GLN A 54 -4.25 -18.47 -7.02
C GLN A 54 -5.32 -19.54 -6.79
N ALA A 55 -5.17 -20.67 -7.48
CA ALA A 55 -5.99 -21.85 -7.23
C ALA A 55 -5.79 -22.29 -5.78
N ARG A 56 -6.90 -22.56 -5.08
CA ARG A 56 -6.83 -23.23 -3.78
C ARG A 56 -6.35 -24.66 -4.01
N SER A 57 -5.31 -25.07 -3.29
CA SER A 57 -4.68 -26.39 -3.39
C SER A 57 -4.63 -27.09 -2.03
N ASP A 58 -5.51 -26.69 -1.12
CA ASP A 58 -5.67 -27.29 0.20
C ASP A 58 -6.17 -28.74 0.13
N TYR A 59 -6.73 -29.15 -1.02
CA TYR A 59 -7.12 -30.52 -1.31
C TYR A 59 -7.14 -30.79 -2.82
N GLU A 60 -6.90 -32.04 -3.22
CA GLU A 60 -7.03 -32.51 -4.60
C GLU A 60 -8.38 -33.20 -4.80
N ALA A 61 -9.27 -32.57 -5.56
CA ALA A 61 -10.57 -33.14 -5.88
C ALA A 61 -10.43 -34.41 -6.74
N TRP A 62 -11.12 -35.48 -6.33
CA TRP A 62 -11.19 -36.72 -7.10
C TRP A 62 -11.82 -36.48 -8.50
N ARG A 63 -11.19 -37.01 -9.55
CA ARG A 63 -11.64 -36.93 -10.94
C ARG A 63 -11.86 -38.35 -11.50
N PRO A 64 -13.10 -38.76 -11.81
CA PRO A 64 -13.35 -40.01 -12.53
C PRO A 64 -12.84 -39.91 -13.97
N GLU A 65 -12.38 -41.04 -14.50
CA GLU A 65 -12.05 -41.22 -15.92
C GLU A 65 -13.29 -41.22 -16.81
#